data_AF-A0A2E0CEH9-F1
#
_entry.id   AF-A0A2E0CEH9-F1
#
_cell.length_a   1.000
_cell.length_b   1.000
_cell.length_c   1.000
_cell.angle_alpha   90.00
_cell.angle_beta   90.00
_cell.angle_gamma   90.00
#
_symmetry.space_group_name_H-M   'P 1'
#
loop_
_entity.id
_entity.type
_entity.pdbx_description
1 polymer ?
#
loop_
_entity_poly.entity_id
_entity_poly.type
_entity_poly.pdbx_seq_one_letter_code
_entity_poly.pdbx_strand_id
1 'polypeptide(L)'
;MKRIVLLIGFIMCSKLYSQCDNNNLADYNNDNILDILDLVVLVEIIMTDSQDNQNSDVNFDGSVDILDVIKLVLKVLNPIPSSSEISYIDYSDNVISIVWDSSPSPLFKEYQILMSNSIDEQVAIDVISNPNQVELQIYDILLYQGALLWVNVVDEWSCGSLSQPAIIDNAEKEYQLDETGHVLFTEFMVDDFPDVQDCEGCHPSHVADWTGSSHAHSMHSPMFFSMWNQEQASHPETGERFCVQCHNPIAFLTGVDLAGNQSLQEFEDSNLPNQVKHGISCTVCHTYTALSPSYFADDNLNASAEYHMYPGENVFFGSIENPIENSYHESQYNPMFSRSEMCLPCHDFTIRGVEAEITFTEWNRIPGLAMSGELSCQECHMPLKADGTHDHSFVGVDVDLTYPLGESPNHSAVQDLLNSAAIISFGAPSYDLPDTISSSESLVVPITIESLTAHNMPSGTGFNREAWVEIVISQNSNIIYESGSLESNSEELDRLDSSLLLFTSYLLDENGDTTYTSSETHDMINETLPGLGFRYHLYNIDIPNDISGIIDIDVSFKFRPFRPLVVQSHIPELLSNLPIFEIGSIHEQIEVVE
;
A
#
# COMPACT_ATOMS: atom_id res chain seq x y z
N MET A 1 -23.70 -11.23 14.30
CA MET A 1 -23.14 -12.21 15.25
C MET A 1 -21.64 -11.96 15.22
N LYS A 2 -21.11 -11.24 16.21
CA LYS A 2 -19.75 -10.65 16.20
C LYS A 2 -18.70 -11.73 15.93
N ARG A 3 -18.06 -11.70 14.76
CA ARG A 3 -16.93 -12.56 14.44
C ARG A 3 -15.67 -11.92 15.01
N ILE A 4 -15.33 -12.41 16.20
CA ILE A 4 -13.98 -12.40 16.75
C ILE A 4 -13.12 -13.19 15.77
N VAL A 5 -12.32 -12.50 14.94
CA VAL A 5 -11.22 -13.14 14.23
C VAL A 5 -9.99 -13.02 15.11
N LEU A 6 -9.42 -14.18 15.40
CA LEU A 6 -8.24 -14.40 16.23
C LEU A 6 -7.05 -13.56 15.75
N LEU A 7 -6.66 -12.55 16.54
CA LEU A 7 -5.24 -12.20 16.68
C LEU A 7 -4.63 -13.10 17.76
N ILE A 8 -4.43 -14.39 17.43
CA ILE A 8 -3.55 -15.28 18.20
C ILE A 8 -2.31 -15.45 17.35
N GLY A 9 -1.22 -14.75 17.70
CA GLY A 9 0.05 -15.07 17.05
C GLY A 9 1.20 -14.08 17.11
N PHE A 10 1.21 -13.03 17.93
CA PHE A 10 2.46 -12.32 18.24
C PHE A 10 2.44 -11.82 19.68
N ILE A 11 2.78 -12.73 20.60
CA ILE A 11 3.41 -12.35 21.87
C ILE A 11 4.84 -11.94 21.50
N MET A 12 5.02 -10.74 20.95
CA MET A 12 6.30 -10.05 21.00
C MET A 12 6.17 -8.86 21.94
N CYS A 13 6.44 -9.16 23.22
CA CYS A 13 7.27 -8.33 24.09
C CYS A 13 7.15 -6.81 23.86
N SER A 14 5.96 -6.24 24.07
CA SER A 14 5.94 -4.88 24.61
C SER A 14 6.57 -5.01 25.98
N LYS A 15 7.76 -4.45 26.15
CA LYS A 15 8.30 -4.22 27.49
C LYS A 15 7.37 -3.22 28.16
N LEU A 16 6.30 -3.72 28.78
CA LEU A 16 5.45 -3.03 29.72
C LEU A 16 6.34 -2.64 30.90
N TYR A 17 6.95 -1.46 30.83
CA TYR A 17 7.64 -0.97 32.00
C TYR A 17 6.61 -0.36 32.94
N SER A 18 6.27 -1.10 33.98
CA SER A 18 6.08 -0.48 35.28
C SER A 18 7.39 0.22 35.65
N GLN A 19 7.58 1.47 35.23
CA GLN A 19 8.77 2.24 35.58
C GLN A 19 8.61 2.70 37.02
N CYS A 20 9.63 2.43 37.83
CA CYS A 20 9.83 3.06 39.12
C CYS A 20 10.94 4.10 38.96
N ASP A 21 10.56 5.38 38.93
CA ASP A 21 11.51 6.45 38.65
C ASP A 21 12.45 6.77 39.83
N ASN A 22 12.13 6.30 41.03
CA ASN A 22 12.85 6.65 42.26
C ASN A 22 13.27 5.44 43.11
N ASN A 23 14.07 4.53 42.54
CA ASN A 23 14.59 3.35 43.24
C ASN A 23 15.60 3.65 44.35
N ASN A 24 16.14 4.87 44.40
CA ASN A 24 17.13 5.27 45.41
C ASN A 24 16.49 5.82 46.71
N LEU A 25 15.19 6.15 46.67
CA LEU A 25 14.48 6.63 47.85
C LEU A 25 14.18 5.45 48.79
N ALA A 26 14.69 5.55 50.01
CA ALA A 26 14.59 4.53 51.06
C ALA A 26 15.39 3.22 50.84
N ASP A 27 16.28 3.18 49.83
CA ASP A 27 17.31 2.13 49.70
C ASP A 27 18.52 2.51 50.57
N TYR A 28 18.52 2.03 51.82
CA TYR A 28 19.55 2.42 52.79
C TYR A 28 20.80 1.55 52.70
N ASN A 29 20.65 0.34 52.17
CA ASN A 29 21.77 -0.59 52.04
C ASN A 29 22.50 -0.46 50.68
N ASN A 30 21.93 0.30 49.74
CA ASN A 30 22.40 0.60 48.38
C ASN A 30 22.50 -0.64 47.47
N ASP A 31 21.61 -1.61 47.62
CA ASP A 31 21.52 -2.79 46.76
C ASP A 31 20.52 -2.63 45.59
N ASN A 32 19.82 -1.49 45.53
CA ASN A 32 18.76 -1.12 44.59
C ASN A 32 17.49 -1.99 44.72
N ILE A 33 17.25 -2.61 45.89
CA ILE A 33 16.07 -3.42 46.18
C ILE A 33 15.47 -2.92 47.48
N LEU A 34 14.27 -2.33 47.41
CA LEU A 34 13.51 -1.97 48.61
C LEU A 34 12.97 -3.23 49.28
N ASP A 35 13.54 -3.62 50.42
CA ASP A 35 13.12 -4.82 51.14
C ASP A 35 13.14 -4.67 52.68
N ILE A 36 13.08 -5.80 53.39
CA ILE A 36 13.05 -5.83 54.85
C ILE A 36 14.35 -5.31 55.49
N LEU A 37 15.47 -5.37 54.78
CA LEU A 37 16.76 -4.87 55.27
C LEU A 37 16.75 -3.36 55.37
N ASP A 38 16.15 -2.65 54.40
CA ASP A 38 15.97 -1.19 54.46
C ASP A 38 15.09 -0.77 55.63
N LEU A 39 14.03 -1.53 55.89
CA LEU A 39 13.18 -1.34 57.06
C LEU A 39 13.95 -1.46 58.38
N VAL A 40 14.84 -2.45 58.49
CA VAL A 40 15.69 -2.63 59.67
C VAL A 40 16.61 -1.43 59.86
N VAL A 41 17.21 -0.93 58.77
CA VAL A 41 18.10 0.23 58.81
C VAL A 41 17.33 1.51 59.19
N LEU A 42 16.14 1.74 58.64
CA LEU A 42 15.29 2.89 58.99
C LEU A 42 14.89 2.87 60.47
N VAL A 43 14.51 1.69 61.00
CA VAL A 43 14.19 1.54 62.42
C VAL A 43 15.42 1.82 63.30
N GLU A 44 16.61 1.40 62.89
CA GLU A 44 17.87 1.71 63.59
C GLU A 44 18.15 3.23 63.59
N ILE A 45 17.93 3.92 62.47
CA ILE A 45 18.07 5.38 62.33
C ILE A 45 17.14 6.10 63.32
N ILE A 46 15.87 5.69 63.40
CA ILE A 46 14.88 6.28 64.32
C ILE A 46 15.25 6.02 65.78
N MET A 47 15.71 4.81 66.12
CA MET A 47 16.05 4.43 67.49
C MET A 47 17.34 5.10 67.99
N THR A 48 18.23 5.48 67.09
CA THR A 48 19.53 6.11 67.42
C THR A 48 19.51 7.65 67.31
N ASP A 49 18.38 8.24 66.90
CA ASP A 49 18.17 9.68 66.72
C ASP A 49 19.17 10.31 65.73
N SER A 50 19.61 9.53 64.73
CA SER A 50 20.55 9.97 63.71
C SER A 50 19.82 10.75 62.61
N GLN A 51 19.60 12.04 62.83
CA GLN A 51 18.86 12.97 61.96
C GLN A 51 19.55 13.30 60.60
N ASP A 52 20.56 12.54 60.17
CA ASP A 52 21.54 13.02 59.17
C ASP A 52 21.31 12.50 57.74
N ASN A 53 20.12 11.95 57.43
CA ASN A 53 19.82 11.46 56.07
C ASN A 53 18.44 11.94 55.60
N GLN A 54 18.43 12.91 54.68
CA GLN A 54 17.22 13.46 54.05
C GLN A 54 16.37 12.38 53.35
N ASN A 55 16.95 11.23 53.01
CA ASN A 55 16.23 10.09 52.41
C ASN A 55 15.50 9.22 53.46
N SER A 56 15.55 9.58 54.74
CA SER A 56 14.87 8.85 55.85
C SER A 56 13.50 9.41 56.20
N ASP A 57 13.21 10.65 55.79
CA ASP A 57 11.85 11.23 55.80
C ASP A 57 11.13 10.78 54.52
N VAL A 58 10.70 9.54 54.55
CA VAL A 58 10.09 8.83 53.43
C VAL A 58 8.66 9.33 53.18
N ASN A 59 8.01 9.83 54.23
CA ASN A 59 6.67 10.38 54.14
C ASN A 59 6.63 11.88 53.78
N PHE A 60 7.77 12.56 53.80
CA PHE A 60 7.98 13.98 53.52
C PHE A 60 7.23 14.93 54.46
N ASP A 61 7.03 14.53 55.72
CA ASP A 61 6.37 15.36 56.74
C ASP A 61 7.33 16.23 57.56
N GLY A 62 8.65 16.09 57.31
CA GLY A 62 9.71 16.83 57.98
C GLY A 62 10.23 16.16 59.26
N SER A 63 9.73 14.98 59.62
CA SER A 63 10.16 14.18 60.77
C SER A 63 10.54 12.78 60.32
N VAL A 64 11.58 12.19 60.92
CA VAL A 64 11.93 10.79 60.71
C VAL A 64 11.42 9.97 61.89
N ASP A 65 10.27 9.31 61.72
CA ASP A 65 9.59 8.58 62.78
C ASP A 65 8.90 7.29 62.31
N ILE A 66 8.03 6.73 63.17
CA ILE A 66 7.34 5.47 62.88
C ILE A 66 6.45 5.53 61.62
N LEU A 67 6.00 6.72 61.21
CA LEU A 67 5.19 6.92 60.03
C LEU A 67 5.99 6.63 58.75
N ASP A 68 7.30 6.93 58.72
CA ASP A 68 8.19 6.55 57.62
C ASP A 68 8.34 5.04 57.49
N VAL A 69 8.46 4.35 58.63
CA VAL A 69 8.50 2.88 58.67
C VAL A 69 7.21 2.29 58.12
N ILE A 70 6.05 2.83 58.52
CA ILE A 70 4.74 2.37 58.00
C ILE A 70 4.69 2.54 56.48
N LYS A 71 5.16 3.69 55.97
CA LYS A 71 5.14 3.99 54.54
C LYS A 71 6.07 3.07 53.75
N LEU A 72 7.29 2.83 54.25
CA LEU A 72 8.23 1.89 53.65
C LEU A 72 7.72 0.45 53.72
N VAL A 73 7.04 0.04 54.80
CA VAL A 73 6.39 -1.29 54.88
C VAL A 73 5.35 -1.45 53.78
N LEU A 74 4.50 -0.43 53.58
CA LEU A 74 3.50 -0.46 52.51
C LEU A 74 4.14 -0.57 51.13
N LYS A 75 5.28 0.09 50.92
CA LYS A 75 6.04 0.03 49.65
C LYS A 75 6.69 -1.33 49.42
N VAL A 76 7.32 -1.91 50.43
CA VAL A 76 7.93 -3.25 50.35
C VAL A 76 6.86 -4.33 50.08
N LEU A 77 5.67 -4.18 50.67
CA LEU A 77 4.55 -5.11 50.44
C LEU A 77 3.86 -4.90 49.08
N ASN A 78 3.92 -3.69 48.52
CA ASN A 78 3.29 -3.30 47.26
C ASN A 78 4.34 -2.60 46.37
N PRO A 79 5.31 -3.36 45.82
CA PRO A 79 6.43 -2.78 45.09
C PRO A 79 5.98 -1.99 43.85
N ILE A 80 4.86 -2.39 43.25
CA ILE A 80 4.21 -1.72 42.11
C ILE A 80 2.75 -1.48 42.51
N PRO A 81 2.14 -0.33 42.16
CA PRO A 81 0.71 -0.12 42.38
C PRO A 81 -0.14 -1.17 41.66
N SER A 82 -1.30 -1.50 42.23
CA SER A 82 -2.28 -2.35 41.56
C SER A 82 -2.80 -1.65 40.31
N SER A 83 -2.80 -2.34 39.17
CA SER A 83 -3.33 -1.81 37.92
C SER A 83 -4.83 -1.51 38.04
N SER A 84 -5.29 -0.66 37.13
CA SER A 84 -6.70 -0.39 36.88
C SER A 84 -7.04 -0.92 35.49
N GLU A 85 -8.24 -1.44 35.28
CA GLU A 85 -8.71 -1.84 33.94
C GLU A 85 -9.73 -0.83 33.41
N ILE A 86 -9.68 -0.57 32.11
CA ILE A 86 -10.66 0.27 31.43
C ILE A 86 -11.92 -0.58 31.22
N SER A 87 -13.06 -0.11 31.74
CA SER A 87 -14.33 -0.83 31.71
C SER A 87 -15.28 -0.31 30.63
N TYR A 88 -15.10 0.93 30.19
CA TYR A 88 -15.86 1.55 29.11
C TYR A 88 -15.02 2.61 28.40
N ILE A 89 -15.13 2.66 27.09
CA ILE A 89 -14.63 3.75 26.26
C ILE A 89 -15.62 4.03 25.13
N ASP A 90 -15.75 5.29 24.77
CA ASP A 90 -16.58 5.76 23.67
C ASP A 90 -16.03 7.08 23.13
N TYR A 91 -16.19 7.30 21.84
CA TYR A 91 -15.80 8.53 21.17
C TYR A 91 -16.95 8.97 20.27
N SER A 92 -17.59 10.07 20.64
CA SER A 92 -18.74 10.62 19.93
C SER A 92 -18.73 12.14 20.06
N ASP A 93 -19.10 12.85 18.99
CA ASP A 93 -19.19 14.33 18.99
C ASP A 93 -17.89 15.03 19.46
N ASN A 94 -16.72 14.50 19.08
CA ASN A 94 -15.40 14.97 19.50
C ASN A 94 -15.16 14.92 21.03
N VAL A 95 -15.85 14.00 21.71
CA VAL A 95 -15.71 13.75 23.14
C VAL A 95 -15.32 12.31 23.38
N ILE A 96 -14.16 12.11 24.02
CA ILE A 96 -13.77 10.81 24.55
C ILE A 96 -14.40 10.66 25.94
N SER A 97 -15.22 9.61 26.12
CA SER A 97 -15.73 9.19 27.42
C SER A 97 -15.04 7.91 27.84
N ILE A 98 -14.29 7.94 28.94
CA ILE A 98 -13.55 6.79 29.46
C ILE A 98 -13.91 6.52 30.92
N VAL A 99 -14.10 5.25 31.26
CA VAL A 99 -14.38 4.76 32.61
C VAL A 99 -13.46 3.59 32.94
N TRP A 100 -12.93 3.56 34.15
CA TRP A 100 -12.03 2.52 34.63
C TRP A 100 -12.38 2.03 36.04
N ASP A 101 -11.71 0.99 36.51
CA ASP A 101 -11.89 0.46 37.86
C ASP A 101 -11.04 1.22 38.89
N SER A 102 -11.56 1.46 40.10
CA SER A 102 -10.75 2.09 41.14
C SER A 102 -9.56 1.21 41.54
N SER A 103 -8.35 1.75 41.55
CA SER A 103 -7.17 1.02 42.03
C SER A 103 -7.22 0.85 43.55
N PRO A 104 -7.03 -0.38 44.07
CA PRO A 104 -6.92 -0.63 45.51
C PRO A 104 -5.52 -0.30 46.07
N SER A 105 -4.65 0.38 45.30
CA SER A 105 -3.26 0.65 45.71
C SER A 105 -3.21 1.50 46.99
N PRO A 106 -2.55 1.02 48.07
CA PRO A 106 -2.51 1.73 49.34
C PRO A 106 -1.62 2.98 49.32
N LEU A 107 -0.73 3.10 48.32
CA LEU A 107 0.17 4.23 48.10
C LEU A 107 -0.23 5.04 46.86
N PHE A 108 -1.50 4.97 46.46
CA PHE A 108 -2.03 5.71 45.31
C PHE A 108 -1.70 7.20 45.42
N LYS A 109 -1.15 7.78 44.35
CA LYS A 109 -0.92 9.21 44.19
C LYS A 109 -1.86 9.81 43.15
N GLU A 110 -1.91 9.21 41.96
CA GLU A 110 -2.68 9.72 40.83
C GLU A 110 -2.95 8.64 39.77
N TYR A 111 -3.99 8.85 38.97
CA TYR A 111 -4.14 8.23 37.65
C TYR A 111 -3.55 9.17 36.60
N GLN A 112 -2.87 8.62 35.60
CA GLN A 112 -2.50 9.33 34.38
C GLN A 112 -3.23 8.68 33.22
N ILE A 113 -4.01 9.46 32.49
CA ILE A 113 -4.67 9.02 31.25
C ILE A 113 -3.69 9.27 30.13
N LEU A 114 -3.23 8.20 29.50
CA LEU A 114 -2.27 8.25 28.42
C LEU A 114 -2.99 7.95 27.11
N MET A 115 -2.64 8.67 26.06
CA MET A 115 -3.12 8.43 24.71
C MET A 115 -1.94 8.33 23.76
N SER A 116 -2.07 7.48 22.76
CA SER A 116 -1.15 7.47 21.64
C SER A 116 -1.86 7.12 20.34
N ASN A 117 -1.38 7.74 19.28
CA ASN A 117 -1.77 7.42 17.91
C ASN A 117 -0.75 6.46 17.27
N SER A 118 0.28 6.03 18.02
CA SER A 118 1.27 5.01 17.63
C SER A 118 1.57 4.09 18.83
N ILE A 119 2.40 3.06 18.66
CA ILE A 119 2.80 2.20 19.80
C ILE A 119 3.97 2.84 20.60
N ASP A 120 4.64 3.84 20.02
CA ASP A 120 5.97 4.27 20.47
C ASP A 120 5.98 5.56 21.31
N GLU A 121 4.92 6.38 21.29
CA GLU A 121 4.87 7.64 22.06
C GLU A 121 3.57 7.82 22.83
N GLN A 122 3.59 7.54 24.14
CA GLN A 122 2.44 7.79 25.02
C GLN A 122 2.49 9.21 25.57
N VAL A 123 1.43 9.99 25.33
CA VAL A 123 1.27 11.34 25.86
C VAL A 123 0.24 11.32 26.99
N ALA A 124 0.60 11.84 28.15
CA ALA A 124 -0.36 12.05 29.23
C ALA A 124 -1.30 13.20 28.87
N ILE A 125 -2.58 12.89 28.67
CA ILE A 125 -3.62 13.86 28.31
C ILE A 125 -4.37 14.40 29.53
N ASP A 126 -4.38 13.66 30.64
CA ASP A 126 -4.90 14.14 31.93
C ASP A 126 -4.25 13.42 33.12
N VAL A 127 -4.26 14.07 34.29
CA VAL A 127 -3.73 13.57 35.57
C VAL A 127 -4.74 13.80 36.69
N ILE A 128 -5.17 12.72 37.34
CA ILE A 128 -6.25 12.71 38.32
C ILE A 128 -5.74 12.22 39.67
N SER A 129 -5.61 13.12 40.65
CA SER A 129 -5.15 12.75 42.00
C SER A 129 -6.26 12.23 42.93
N ASN A 130 -7.52 12.22 42.50
CA ASN A 130 -8.63 11.71 43.30
C ASN A 130 -8.85 10.21 43.02
N PRO A 131 -8.58 9.30 43.97
CA PRO A 131 -8.70 7.86 43.73
C PRO A 131 -10.13 7.38 43.42
N ASN A 132 -11.14 8.18 43.79
CA ASN A 132 -12.56 7.86 43.56
C ASN A 132 -13.09 8.40 42.22
N GLN A 133 -12.32 9.23 41.51
CA GLN A 133 -12.69 9.69 40.18
C GLN A 133 -12.19 8.65 39.18
N VAL A 134 -13.12 7.86 38.65
CA VAL A 134 -12.85 6.73 37.76
C VAL A 134 -13.53 6.89 36.40
N GLU A 135 -13.96 8.12 36.10
CA GLU A 135 -14.54 8.52 34.83
C GLU A 135 -13.94 9.87 34.40
N LEU A 136 -13.77 10.04 33.09
CA LEU A 136 -13.30 11.28 32.50
C LEU A 136 -13.99 11.50 31.14
N GLN A 137 -14.37 12.74 30.87
CA GLN A 137 -14.77 13.20 29.55
C GLN A 137 -13.74 14.19 29.05
N ILE A 138 -13.22 13.96 27.86
CA ILE A 138 -12.20 14.79 27.23
C ILE A 138 -12.80 15.39 25.98
N TYR A 139 -12.97 16.70 26.00
CA TYR A 139 -13.65 17.47 24.96
C TYR A 139 -12.66 18.02 23.93
N ASP A 140 -13.18 18.41 22.78
CA ASP A 140 -12.45 19.09 21.70
C ASP A 140 -11.25 18.26 21.17
N ILE A 141 -11.34 16.93 21.26
CA ILE A 141 -10.38 16.04 20.62
C ILE A 141 -10.92 15.64 19.24
N LEU A 142 -10.16 15.96 18.21
CA LEU A 142 -10.38 15.47 16.85
C LEU A 142 -9.51 14.23 16.63
N LEU A 143 -10.13 13.04 16.76
CA LEU A 143 -9.51 11.77 16.38
C LEU A 143 -10.05 11.35 15.01
N TYR A 144 -9.21 11.53 13.98
CA TYR A 144 -9.48 10.99 12.65
C TYR A 144 -8.85 9.62 12.42
N GLN A 145 -7.78 9.33 13.16
CA GLN A 145 -7.11 8.03 13.21
C GLN A 145 -7.40 7.39 14.56
N GLY A 146 -7.39 6.06 14.59
CA GLY A 146 -7.61 5.27 15.79
C GLY A 146 -6.54 5.57 16.82
N ALA A 147 -6.94 5.56 18.08
CA ALA A 147 -6.07 5.88 19.21
C ALA A 147 -6.11 4.78 20.26
N LEU A 148 -4.97 4.58 20.92
CA LEU A 148 -4.86 3.72 22.09
C LEU A 148 -4.89 4.58 23.35
N LEU A 149 -5.72 4.20 24.31
CA LEU A 149 -5.78 4.83 25.62
C LEU A 149 -5.38 3.85 26.72
N TRP A 150 -4.63 4.36 27.69
CA TRP A 150 -4.25 3.64 28.91
C TRP A 150 -4.60 4.44 30.14
N VAL A 151 -4.87 3.73 31.23
CA VAL A 151 -4.89 4.28 32.57
C VAL A 151 -3.65 3.80 33.30
N ASN A 152 -2.74 4.71 33.62
CA ASN A 152 -1.57 4.43 34.45
C ASN A 152 -1.87 4.79 35.90
N VAL A 153 -1.76 3.83 36.81
CA VAL A 153 -1.86 4.07 38.25
C VAL A 153 -0.46 4.40 38.77
N VAL A 154 -0.27 5.60 39.31
CA VAL A 154 1.01 6.06 39.84
C VAL A 154 0.96 6.13 41.36
N ASP A 155 1.98 5.59 42.02
CA ASP A 155 2.14 5.67 43.46
C ASP A 155 3.01 6.86 43.91
N GLU A 156 3.12 7.06 45.22
CA GLU A 156 3.92 8.15 45.79
C GLU A 156 5.44 8.04 45.54
N TRP A 157 5.94 6.88 45.08
CA TRP A 157 7.33 6.67 44.64
C TRP A 157 7.54 6.89 43.14
N SER A 158 6.50 7.38 42.45
CA SER A 158 6.50 7.49 40.98
C SER A 158 6.68 6.14 40.30
N CYS A 159 6.19 5.06 40.92
CA CYS A 159 6.05 3.78 40.23
C CYS A 159 4.69 3.72 39.52
N GLY A 160 4.69 3.34 38.25
CA GLY A 160 3.49 3.21 37.42
C GLY A 160 3.02 1.75 37.23
N SER A 161 1.73 1.56 37.00
CA SER A 161 1.13 0.31 36.53
C SER A 161 0.05 0.61 35.49
N LEU A 162 0.30 0.20 34.25
CA LEU A 162 -0.56 0.44 33.09
C LEU A 162 -1.69 -0.58 32.99
N SER A 163 -2.88 -0.11 32.59
CA SER A 163 -3.99 -0.95 32.14
C SER A 163 -3.66 -1.69 30.84
N GLN A 164 -4.51 -2.63 30.43
CA GLN A 164 -4.58 -2.97 29.00
C GLN A 164 -5.04 -1.74 28.18
N PRO A 165 -4.57 -1.57 26.94
CA PRO A 165 -5.04 -0.49 26.09
C PRO A 165 -6.51 -0.66 25.73
N ALA A 166 -7.25 0.45 25.75
CA ALA A 166 -8.53 0.57 25.06
C ALA A 166 -8.31 1.18 23.67
N ILE A 167 -9.06 0.71 22.68
CA ILE A 167 -8.95 1.16 21.28
C ILE A 167 -10.13 2.08 20.99
N ILE A 168 -9.85 3.26 20.45
CA ILE A 168 -10.83 4.10 19.74
C ILE A 168 -10.64 3.83 18.25
N ASP A 169 -11.72 3.44 17.58
CA ASP A 169 -11.73 3.17 16.14
C ASP A 169 -11.53 4.47 15.33
N ASN A 170 -11.14 4.34 14.06
CA ASN A 170 -10.99 5.50 13.17
C ASN A 170 -12.35 6.19 12.94
N ALA A 171 -12.33 7.48 12.65
CA ALA A 171 -13.51 8.14 12.10
C ALA A 171 -13.73 7.62 10.68
N GLU A 172 -14.81 6.89 10.43
CA GLU A 172 -15.18 6.37 9.12
C GLU A 172 -16.68 6.22 8.99
N LYS A 173 -17.19 6.24 7.76
CA LYS A 173 -18.60 5.99 7.45
C LYS A 173 -18.88 4.50 7.34
N GLU A 174 -20.01 4.06 7.88
CA GLU A 174 -20.39 2.65 7.83
C GLU A 174 -21.15 2.28 6.55
N TYR A 175 -20.91 1.07 6.05
CA TYR A 175 -21.69 0.46 4.99
C TYR A 175 -21.73 -1.07 5.15
N GLN A 176 -22.74 -1.70 4.56
CA GLN A 176 -22.95 -3.15 4.59
C GLN A 176 -23.36 -3.62 3.20
N LEU A 177 -22.70 -4.66 2.73
CA LEU A 177 -22.99 -5.30 1.46
C LEU A 177 -23.75 -6.61 1.69
N ASP A 178 -24.52 -7.04 0.68
CA ASP A 178 -25.06 -8.39 0.61
C ASP A 178 -24.04 -9.39 0.04
N GLU A 179 -24.47 -10.64 -0.11
CA GLU A 179 -23.62 -11.74 -0.60
C GLU A 179 -23.20 -11.56 -2.08
N THR A 180 -23.81 -10.63 -2.81
CA THR A 180 -23.53 -10.30 -4.22
C THR A 180 -22.75 -8.99 -4.39
N GLY A 181 -22.46 -8.29 -3.29
CA GLY A 181 -21.75 -7.01 -3.31
C GLY A 181 -22.64 -5.78 -3.53
N HIS A 182 -23.96 -5.91 -3.41
CA HIS A 182 -24.88 -4.78 -3.43
C HIS A 182 -25.02 -4.15 -2.04
N VAL A 183 -25.20 -2.84 -1.99
CA VAL A 183 -25.36 -2.09 -0.75
C VAL A 183 -26.71 -2.41 -0.08
N LEU A 184 -26.66 -2.99 1.12
CA LEU A 184 -27.81 -3.16 2.02
C LEU A 184 -28.05 -1.92 2.88
N PHE A 185 -26.96 -1.28 3.30
CA PHE A 185 -26.94 -0.08 4.13
C PHE A 185 -25.67 0.70 3.82
N THR A 186 -25.75 2.03 3.79
CA THR A 186 -24.59 2.90 3.62
C THR A 186 -24.89 4.27 4.22
N GLU A 187 -23.88 4.87 4.86
CA GLU A 187 -23.88 6.28 5.27
C GLU A 187 -23.29 7.21 4.21
N PHE A 188 -22.74 6.63 3.12
CA PHE A 188 -22.17 7.37 2.01
C PHE A 188 -23.25 7.91 1.08
N MET A 189 -23.13 9.19 0.77
CA MET A 189 -23.94 9.95 -0.18
C MET A 189 -23.01 10.51 -1.26
N VAL A 190 -23.50 10.62 -2.49
CA VAL A 190 -22.69 11.19 -3.59
C VAL A 190 -22.24 12.62 -3.25
N ASP A 191 -23.08 13.38 -2.55
CA ASP A 191 -22.78 14.76 -2.13
C ASP A 191 -21.68 14.86 -1.05
N ASP A 192 -21.28 13.75 -0.42
CA ASP A 192 -20.13 13.72 0.50
C ASP A 192 -18.80 13.89 -0.23
N PHE A 193 -18.79 13.64 -1.53
CA PHE A 193 -17.62 13.73 -2.40
C PHE A 193 -17.73 15.03 -3.21
N PRO A 194 -16.92 16.06 -2.90
CA PRO A 194 -16.79 17.24 -3.74
C PRO A 194 -16.37 16.89 -5.18
N ASP A 195 -16.77 17.75 -6.11
CA ASP A 195 -16.38 17.59 -7.50
C ASP A 195 -14.89 17.96 -7.69
N VAL A 196 -14.20 17.33 -8.65
CA VAL A 196 -12.81 17.67 -8.96
C VAL A 196 -12.65 19.13 -9.41
N GLN A 197 -13.66 19.70 -10.08
CA GLN A 197 -13.68 21.12 -10.45
C GLN A 197 -13.66 22.05 -9.22
N ASP A 198 -14.16 21.61 -8.07
CA ASP A 198 -14.07 22.39 -6.83
C ASP A 198 -12.62 22.47 -6.31
N CYS A 199 -11.80 21.45 -6.64
CA CYS A 199 -10.39 21.37 -6.26
C CYS A 199 -9.49 22.24 -7.16
N GLU A 200 -9.86 22.41 -8.44
CA GLU A 200 -9.04 23.05 -9.48
C GLU A 200 -8.66 24.50 -9.12
N GLY A 201 -9.54 25.23 -8.42
CA GLY A 201 -9.30 26.62 -8.04
C GLY A 201 -8.08 26.83 -7.14
N CYS A 202 -7.76 25.84 -6.29
CA CYS A 202 -6.63 25.88 -5.36
C CYS A 202 -5.51 24.90 -5.73
N HIS A 203 -5.84 23.79 -6.39
CA HIS A 203 -4.91 22.72 -6.78
C HIS A 203 -4.86 22.49 -8.31
N PRO A 204 -4.64 23.54 -9.13
CA PRO A 204 -4.72 23.40 -10.59
C PRO A 204 -3.66 22.47 -11.17
N SER A 205 -2.47 22.38 -10.54
CA SER A 205 -1.42 21.44 -10.96
C SER A 205 -1.83 19.99 -10.71
N HIS A 206 -2.31 19.66 -9.52
CA HIS A 206 -2.73 18.29 -9.19
C HIS A 206 -3.92 17.84 -10.03
N VAL A 207 -4.88 18.73 -10.29
CA VAL A 207 -6.01 18.43 -11.19
C VAL A 207 -5.50 18.18 -12.61
N ALA A 208 -4.55 18.98 -13.11
CA ALA A 208 -3.97 18.77 -14.42
C ALA A 208 -3.22 17.43 -14.53
N ASP A 209 -2.45 17.05 -13.50
CA ASP A 209 -1.77 15.75 -13.45
C ASP A 209 -2.79 14.61 -13.45
N TRP A 210 -3.78 14.67 -12.53
CA TRP A 210 -4.81 13.65 -12.36
C TRP A 210 -5.64 13.47 -13.64
N THR A 211 -6.00 14.56 -14.31
CA THR A 211 -6.82 14.51 -15.54
C THR A 211 -6.20 13.64 -16.63
N GLY A 212 -4.86 13.59 -16.71
CA GLY A 212 -4.15 12.75 -17.68
C GLY A 212 -3.85 11.33 -17.19
N SER A 213 -4.26 10.97 -15.97
CA SER A 213 -3.94 9.69 -15.32
C SER A 213 -4.94 8.59 -15.65
N SER A 214 -4.52 7.33 -15.50
CA SER A 214 -5.43 6.18 -15.60
C SER A 214 -6.51 6.19 -14.50
N HIS A 215 -6.29 6.87 -13.36
CA HIS A 215 -7.31 7.00 -12.31
C HIS A 215 -8.48 7.87 -12.75
N ALA A 216 -8.24 9.03 -13.37
CA ALA A 216 -9.30 9.83 -13.99
C ALA A 216 -10.00 9.08 -15.13
N HIS A 217 -9.26 8.20 -15.81
CA HIS A 217 -9.76 7.42 -16.94
C HIS A 217 -10.31 6.03 -16.55
N SER A 218 -10.43 5.73 -15.25
CA SER A 218 -10.94 4.45 -14.72
C SER A 218 -12.33 4.10 -15.24
N MET A 219 -13.16 5.11 -15.53
CA MET A 219 -14.48 5.00 -16.16
C MET A 219 -14.56 5.72 -17.51
N HIS A 220 -13.43 6.07 -18.13
CA HIS A 220 -13.38 6.77 -19.42
C HIS A 220 -12.70 5.98 -20.55
N SER A 221 -12.49 4.67 -20.36
CA SER A 221 -11.85 3.81 -21.36
C SER A 221 -12.88 3.01 -22.16
N PRO A 222 -12.95 3.13 -23.50
CA PRO A 222 -13.82 2.29 -24.31
C PRO A 222 -13.50 0.79 -24.18
N MET A 223 -12.22 0.44 -24.03
CA MET A 223 -11.79 -0.94 -23.77
C MET A 223 -12.38 -1.45 -22.46
N PHE A 224 -12.36 -0.64 -21.40
CA PHE A 224 -13.00 -0.99 -20.12
C PHE A 224 -14.50 -1.25 -20.30
N PHE A 225 -15.25 -0.36 -20.95
CA PHE A 225 -16.70 -0.59 -21.17
C PHE A 225 -16.97 -1.87 -21.96
N SER A 226 -16.15 -2.17 -22.97
CA SER A 226 -16.31 -3.42 -23.73
C SER A 226 -16.14 -4.66 -22.85
N MET A 227 -15.06 -4.71 -22.06
CA MET A 227 -14.78 -5.82 -21.13
C MET A 227 -15.82 -5.90 -20.00
N TRP A 228 -16.19 -4.76 -19.42
CA TRP A 228 -17.17 -4.67 -18.35
C TRP A 228 -18.58 -5.08 -18.79
N ASN A 229 -18.98 -4.78 -20.03
CA ASN A 229 -20.23 -5.27 -20.60
C ASN A 229 -20.22 -6.78 -20.80
N GLN A 230 -19.08 -7.35 -21.23
CA GLN A 230 -18.92 -8.80 -21.34
C GLN A 230 -19.02 -9.46 -19.96
N GLU A 231 -18.42 -8.86 -18.94
CA GLU A 231 -18.47 -9.34 -17.55
C GLU A 231 -19.90 -9.30 -17.01
N GLN A 232 -20.62 -8.18 -17.18
CA GLN A 232 -22.04 -8.07 -16.81
C GLN A 232 -22.94 -9.09 -17.54
N ALA A 233 -22.63 -9.39 -18.81
CA ALA A 233 -23.40 -10.38 -19.56
C ALA A 233 -23.14 -11.82 -19.07
N SER A 234 -21.90 -12.11 -18.65
CA SER A 234 -21.48 -13.42 -18.17
C SER A 234 -21.89 -13.66 -16.72
N HIS A 235 -21.88 -12.60 -15.90
CA HIS A 235 -22.23 -12.61 -14.48
C HIS A 235 -23.26 -11.50 -14.16
N PRO A 236 -24.55 -11.66 -14.53
CA PRO A 236 -25.55 -10.59 -14.39
C PRO A 236 -25.83 -10.11 -12.96
N GLU A 237 -25.51 -10.93 -11.94
CA GLU A 237 -25.75 -10.59 -10.53
C GLU A 237 -24.57 -9.90 -9.86
N THR A 238 -23.34 -10.07 -10.35
CA THR A 238 -22.11 -9.60 -9.67
C THR A 238 -21.15 -8.83 -10.56
N GLY A 239 -21.20 -9.03 -11.88
CA GLY A 239 -20.23 -8.47 -12.83
C GLY A 239 -20.22 -6.95 -12.92
N GLU A 240 -21.32 -6.27 -12.58
CA GLU A 240 -21.34 -4.81 -12.47
C GLU A 240 -20.44 -4.35 -11.31
N ARG A 241 -20.74 -4.82 -10.09
CA ARG A 241 -20.06 -4.42 -8.85
C ARG A 241 -18.63 -4.92 -8.79
N PHE A 242 -18.35 -6.09 -9.36
CA PHE A 242 -17.01 -6.69 -9.39
C PHE A 242 -15.96 -5.74 -9.96
N CYS A 243 -16.30 -5.02 -11.04
CA CYS A 243 -15.42 -4.02 -11.63
C CYS A 243 -15.55 -2.66 -10.94
N VAL A 244 -16.78 -2.25 -10.62
CA VAL A 244 -17.09 -0.92 -10.07
C VAL A 244 -16.48 -0.67 -8.70
N GLN A 245 -16.28 -1.70 -7.87
CA GLN A 245 -15.62 -1.51 -6.57
C GLN A 245 -14.26 -0.82 -6.71
N CYS A 246 -13.45 -1.15 -7.71
CA CYS A 246 -12.15 -0.53 -7.95
C CYS A 246 -12.22 0.67 -8.90
N HIS A 247 -13.03 0.58 -9.96
CA HIS A 247 -13.08 1.58 -11.03
C HIS A 247 -13.95 2.80 -10.69
N ASN A 248 -14.90 2.66 -9.77
CA ASN A 248 -15.75 3.75 -9.31
C ASN A 248 -16.18 3.57 -7.83
N PRO A 249 -15.25 3.74 -6.88
CA PRO A 249 -15.53 3.53 -5.46
C PRO A 249 -16.68 4.38 -4.93
N ILE A 250 -16.90 5.58 -5.49
CA ILE A 250 -18.05 6.44 -5.13
C ILE A 250 -19.36 5.74 -5.46
N ALA A 251 -19.51 5.21 -6.68
CA ALA A 251 -20.71 4.47 -7.06
C ALA A 251 -20.89 3.18 -6.26
N PHE A 252 -19.78 2.49 -5.94
CA PHE A 252 -19.77 1.30 -5.09
C PHE A 252 -20.32 1.59 -3.69
N LEU A 253 -19.74 2.57 -2.99
CA LEU A 253 -20.07 2.88 -1.60
C LEU A 253 -21.45 3.51 -1.43
N THR A 254 -21.89 4.31 -2.40
CA THR A 254 -23.20 4.99 -2.37
C THR A 254 -24.34 4.09 -2.89
N GLY A 255 -24.02 2.93 -3.49
CA GLY A 255 -25.00 2.03 -4.09
C GLY A 255 -25.63 2.56 -5.39
N VAL A 256 -25.04 3.59 -6.02
CA VAL A 256 -25.49 4.08 -7.33
C VAL A 256 -25.23 2.99 -8.37
N ASP A 257 -26.29 2.52 -9.02
CA ASP A 257 -26.23 1.52 -10.07
C ASP A 257 -25.78 2.11 -11.40
N LEU A 258 -24.69 1.59 -11.95
CA LEU A 258 -24.15 2.01 -13.23
C LEU A 258 -24.55 1.06 -14.36
N ALA A 259 -25.26 -0.03 -14.05
CA ALA A 259 -25.78 -0.96 -15.04
C ALA A 259 -26.60 -0.23 -16.12
N GLY A 260 -26.42 -0.66 -17.36
CA GLY A 260 -27.12 -0.10 -18.52
C GLY A 260 -26.42 1.06 -19.22
N ASN A 261 -25.31 1.58 -18.69
CA ASN A 261 -24.40 2.44 -19.46
C ASN A 261 -23.43 1.55 -20.24
N GLN A 262 -23.71 1.30 -21.52
CA GLN A 262 -22.97 0.30 -22.31
C GLN A 262 -21.80 0.89 -23.08
N SER A 263 -21.63 2.20 -23.08
CA SER A 263 -20.50 2.86 -23.74
C SER A 263 -20.08 4.11 -22.98
N LEU A 264 -18.84 4.55 -23.24
CA LEU A 264 -18.34 5.82 -22.73
C LEU A 264 -19.30 6.98 -23.05
N GLN A 265 -19.79 7.06 -24.29
CA GLN A 265 -20.69 8.13 -24.70
C GLN A 265 -22.02 8.10 -23.90
N GLU A 266 -22.60 6.92 -23.69
CA GLU A 266 -23.83 6.79 -22.90
C GLU A 266 -23.61 7.17 -21.43
N PHE A 267 -22.48 6.77 -20.86
CA PHE A 267 -22.09 7.11 -19.49
C PHE A 267 -21.91 8.63 -19.32
N GLU A 268 -21.19 9.27 -20.24
CA GLU A 268 -20.97 10.72 -20.25
C GLU A 268 -22.27 11.51 -20.46
N ASP A 269 -23.14 11.06 -21.36
CA ASP A 269 -24.43 11.70 -21.65
C ASP A 269 -25.50 11.41 -20.58
N SER A 270 -25.24 10.51 -19.64
CA SER A 270 -26.18 10.13 -18.58
C SER A 270 -26.44 11.28 -17.61
N ASN A 271 -27.53 11.17 -16.84
CA ASN A 271 -27.84 12.11 -15.76
C ASN A 271 -27.10 11.79 -14.44
N LEU A 272 -26.06 10.94 -14.48
CA LEU A 272 -25.25 10.65 -13.30
C LEU A 272 -24.51 11.92 -12.85
N PRO A 273 -24.31 12.11 -11.54
CA PRO A 273 -23.49 13.20 -11.02
C PRO A 273 -22.04 13.10 -11.52
N ASN A 274 -21.38 14.24 -11.72
CA ASN A 274 -20.00 14.28 -12.19
C ASN A 274 -19.04 13.57 -11.23
N GLN A 275 -19.34 13.57 -9.93
CA GLN A 275 -18.52 12.89 -8.93
C GLN A 275 -18.47 11.37 -9.15
N VAL A 276 -19.55 10.79 -9.69
CA VAL A 276 -19.57 9.41 -10.16
C VAL A 276 -18.86 9.28 -11.50
N LYS A 277 -19.06 10.21 -12.44
CA LYS A 277 -18.44 10.14 -13.77
C LYS A 277 -16.92 10.15 -13.72
N HIS A 278 -16.33 10.91 -12.80
CA HIS A 278 -14.88 11.01 -12.61
C HIS A 278 -14.21 9.70 -12.15
N GLY A 279 -14.97 8.66 -11.73
CA GLY A 279 -14.41 7.39 -11.25
C GLY A 279 -13.54 7.58 -10.00
N ILE A 280 -12.25 7.27 -10.10
CA ILE A 280 -11.27 7.49 -9.01
C ILE A 280 -10.85 8.97 -8.98
N SER A 281 -11.54 9.77 -8.17
CA SER A 281 -11.31 11.20 -8.00
C SER A 281 -10.40 11.53 -6.80
N CYS A 282 -10.06 12.82 -6.61
CA CYS A 282 -9.24 13.29 -5.48
C CYS A 282 -9.84 12.88 -4.12
N THR A 283 -11.17 12.96 -4.00
CA THR A 283 -11.90 12.72 -2.76
C THR A 283 -11.93 11.23 -2.40
N VAL A 284 -11.83 10.33 -3.38
CA VAL A 284 -11.67 8.89 -3.14
C VAL A 284 -10.39 8.65 -2.36
N CYS A 285 -9.25 9.21 -2.77
CA CYS A 285 -7.97 8.97 -2.11
C CYS A 285 -7.80 9.79 -0.82
N HIS A 286 -8.21 11.06 -0.82
CA HIS A 286 -7.93 11.99 0.28
C HIS A 286 -8.94 11.96 1.43
N THR A 287 -9.87 11.01 1.45
CA THR A 287 -10.81 10.80 2.57
C THR A 287 -10.58 9.49 3.32
N TYR A 288 -9.52 8.74 3.00
CA TYR A 288 -9.15 7.55 3.77
C TYR A 288 -8.67 7.90 5.18
N THR A 289 -9.13 7.12 6.15
CA THR A 289 -8.75 7.25 7.56
C THR A 289 -8.02 6.01 8.08
N ALA A 290 -8.16 4.87 7.40
CA ALA A 290 -7.42 3.65 7.70
C ALA A 290 -7.04 2.87 6.43
N LEU A 291 -6.11 1.95 6.55
CA LEU A 291 -5.71 1.09 5.44
C LEU A 291 -6.69 -0.04 5.22
N SER A 292 -6.88 -0.36 3.95
CA SER A 292 -7.78 -1.42 3.52
C SER A 292 -6.99 -2.66 3.10
N PRO A 293 -7.54 -3.87 3.29
CA PRO A 293 -6.91 -5.11 2.86
C PRO A 293 -7.00 -5.30 1.34
N SER A 294 -6.23 -6.27 0.83
CA SER A 294 -6.37 -6.82 -0.52
C SER A 294 -7.74 -7.46 -0.72
N TYR A 295 -8.28 -7.40 -1.93
CA TYR A 295 -9.54 -8.05 -2.27
C TYR A 295 -9.34 -9.55 -2.64
N PHE A 296 -10.29 -10.39 -2.24
CA PHE A 296 -10.30 -11.82 -2.57
C PHE A 296 -11.63 -12.17 -3.24
N ALA A 297 -11.58 -12.48 -4.53
CA ALA A 297 -12.75 -12.96 -5.26
C ALA A 297 -12.90 -14.47 -5.07
N ASP A 298 -14.05 -14.89 -4.54
CA ASP A 298 -14.43 -16.30 -4.51
C ASP A 298 -15.12 -16.74 -5.82
N ASP A 299 -15.67 -17.96 -5.83
CA ASP A 299 -16.36 -18.50 -7.00
C ASP A 299 -17.55 -17.65 -7.47
N ASN A 300 -18.18 -16.89 -6.57
CA ASN A 300 -19.34 -16.05 -6.86
C ASN A 300 -18.95 -14.66 -7.35
N LEU A 301 -17.67 -14.29 -7.31
CA LEU A 301 -17.15 -12.99 -7.78
C LEU A 301 -17.83 -11.80 -7.10
N ASN A 302 -18.21 -11.96 -5.83
CA ASN A 302 -18.88 -10.91 -5.09
C ASN A 302 -17.95 -9.73 -4.80
N ALA A 303 -18.42 -8.52 -5.11
CA ALA A 303 -17.69 -7.32 -4.70
C ALA A 303 -17.69 -7.22 -3.17
N SER A 304 -16.50 -7.13 -2.59
CA SER A 304 -16.31 -7.08 -1.13
C SER A 304 -15.08 -6.27 -0.72
N ALA A 305 -14.57 -5.40 -1.60
CA ALA A 305 -13.54 -4.45 -1.24
C ALA A 305 -13.95 -3.61 -0.02
N GLU A 306 -13.05 -3.56 0.97
CA GLU A 306 -13.22 -2.79 2.20
C GLU A 306 -12.64 -1.38 1.99
N TYR A 307 -13.38 -0.35 2.41
CA TYR A 307 -12.98 1.05 2.30
C TYR A 307 -13.18 1.75 3.65
N HIS A 308 -12.10 2.26 4.23
CA HIS A 308 -12.10 2.99 5.48
C HIS A 308 -12.00 4.50 5.21
N MET A 309 -13.14 5.15 5.02
CA MET A 309 -13.23 6.51 4.50
C MET A 309 -14.18 7.40 5.30
N TYR A 310 -13.87 8.69 5.36
CA TYR A 310 -14.63 9.72 6.07
C TYR A 310 -14.93 10.96 5.21
N PRO A 311 -15.67 10.81 4.10
CA PRO A 311 -16.05 11.93 3.24
C PRO A 311 -17.20 12.76 3.87
N GLY A 312 -17.44 13.96 3.35
CA GLY A 312 -18.57 14.82 3.75
C GLY A 312 -18.31 15.77 4.92
N GLU A 313 -17.32 15.51 5.77
CA GLU A 313 -16.97 16.37 6.91
C GLU A 313 -16.00 17.51 6.58
N ASN A 314 -15.65 17.65 5.29
CA ASN A 314 -14.75 18.70 4.79
C ASN A 314 -13.34 18.65 5.43
N VAL A 315 -12.88 17.43 5.70
CA VAL A 315 -11.53 17.10 6.19
C VAL A 315 -10.85 16.23 5.14
N PHE A 316 -9.61 16.56 4.80
CA PHE A 316 -8.81 15.81 3.84
C PHE A 316 -7.47 15.39 4.43
N PHE A 317 -7.03 14.19 4.09
CA PHE A 317 -5.83 13.57 4.63
C PHE A 317 -4.69 13.55 3.61
N GLY A 318 -3.44 13.64 4.07
CA GLY A 318 -2.28 13.59 3.18
C GLY A 318 -0.96 13.34 3.92
N SER A 319 0.13 13.22 3.16
CA SER A 319 1.48 12.94 3.69
C SER A 319 2.22 14.17 4.24
N ILE A 320 1.63 15.37 4.14
CA ILE A 320 2.26 16.61 4.62
C ILE A 320 2.04 16.75 6.13
N GLU A 321 3.10 16.62 6.92
CA GLU A 321 3.06 16.66 8.40
C GLU A 321 2.45 17.94 8.99
N ASN A 322 2.75 19.08 8.37
CA ASN A 322 2.28 20.40 8.84
C ASN A 322 1.58 21.10 7.67
N PRO A 323 0.36 20.70 7.32
CA PRO A 323 -0.35 21.26 6.17
C PRO A 323 -0.70 22.73 6.43
N ILE A 324 -0.76 23.52 5.36
CA ILE A 324 -1.09 24.94 5.46
C ILE A 324 -2.58 25.09 5.73
N GLU A 325 -2.92 25.76 6.84
CA GLU A 325 -4.30 26.10 7.16
C GLU A 325 -4.94 26.95 6.05
N ASN A 326 -6.20 26.64 5.73
CA ASN A 326 -6.99 27.36 4.76
C ASN A 326 -8.45 27.47 5.23
N SER A 327 -9.26 28.26 4.53
CA SER A 327 -10.66 28.52 4.90
C SER A 327 -11.67 27.64 4.18
N TYR A 328 -11.23 26.76 3.27
CA TYR A 328 -12.11 25.93 2.47
C TYR A 328 -12.32 24.57 3.12
N HIS A 329 -11.25 23.83 3.43
CA HIS A 329 -11.30 22.52 4.07
C HIS A 329 -10.20 22.36 5.13
N GLU A 330 -10.41 21.45 6.07
CA GLU A 330 -9.39 21.04 7.02
C GLU A 330 -8.40 20.07 6.34
N SER A 331 -7.12 20.18 6.65
CA SER A 331 -6.06 19.34 6.10
C SER A 331 -5.36 18.64 7.25
N GLN A 332 -5.30 17.32 7.21
CA GLN A 332 -4.76 16.50 8.29
C GLN A 332 -3.64 15.60 7.78
N TYR A 333 -2.54 15.55 8.54
CA TYR A 333 -1.47 14.61 8.27
C TYR A 333 -1.92 13.18 8.58
N ASN A 334 -1.60 12.25 7.68
CA ASN A 334 -1.74 10.84 7.96
C ASN A 334 -0.55 10.06 7.36
N PRO A 335 0.24 9.33 8.17
CA PRO A 335 1.41 8.58 7.70
C PRO A 335 1.06 7.47 6.70
N MET A 336 -0.20 7.02 6.64
CA MET A 336 -0.61 6.02 5.64
C MET A 336 -0.45 6.51 4.20
N PHE A 337 -0.45 7.83 3.97
CA PHE A 337 -0.29 8.39 2.62
C PHE A 337 1.11 8.19 2.05
N SER A 338 2.06 7.74 2.87
CA SER A 338 3.41 7.34 2.47
C SER A 338 3.59 5.80 2.43
N ARG A 339 2.51 5.03 2.55
CA ARG A 339 2.52 3.57 2.58
C ARG A 339 1.87 2.94 1.35
N SER A 340 2.53 1.95 0.77
CA SER A 340 2.06 1.21 -0.41
C SER A 340 0.70 0.54 -0.20
N GLU A 341 0.37 0.20 1.05
CA GLU A 341 -0.88 -0.47 1.43
C GLU A 341 -2.13 0.36 1.09
N MET A 342 -2.00 1.67 0.88
CA MET A 342 -3.13 2.52 0.50
C MET A 342 -3.68 2.17 -0.89
N CYS A 343 -2.93 1.42 -1.69
CA CYS A 343 -3.32 0.99 -3.03
C CYS A 343 -4.05 -0.38 -3.03
N LEU A 344 -4.05 -1.11 -1.91
CA LEU A 344 -4.50 -2.50 -1.82
C LEU A 344 -5.93 -2.82 -2.26
N PRO A 345 -6.96 -1.99 -1.98
CA PRO A 345 -8.32 -2.37 -2.37
C PRO A 345 -8.48 -2.50 -3.89
N CYS A 346 -7.57 -1.91 -4.68
CA CYS A 346 -7.61 -1.93 -6.13
C CYS A 346 -6.40 -2.61 -6.80
N HIS A 347 -5.21 -2.55 -6.21
CA HIS A 347 -3.94 -2.99 -6.84
C HIS A 347 -3.38 -4.32 -6.30
N ASP A 348 -4.18 -5.06 -5.52
CA ASP A 348 -3.81 -6.39 -5.04
C ASP A 348 -5.07 -7.23 -4.84
N PHE A 349 -5.36 -8.12 -5.78
CA PHE A 349 -6.44 -9.06 -5.60
C PHE A 349 -6.17 -10.42 -6.24
N THR A 350 -6.84 -11.42 -5.66
CA THR A 350 -6.75 -12.82 -6.08
C THR A 350 -8.13 -13.34 -6.45
N ILE A 351 -8.14 -14.35 -7.32
CA ILE A 351 -9.38 -14.95 -7.81
C ILE A 351 -9.29 -16.45 -7.57
N ARG A 352 -10.17 -17.00 -6.73
CA ARG A 352 -10.12 -18.42 -6.33
C ARG A 352 -8.77 -18.84 -5.76
N GLY A 353 -8.08 -17.91 -5.10
CA GLY A 353 -6.73 -18.10 -4.57
C GLY A 353 -5.61 -18.05 -5.61
N VAL A 354 -5.92 -17.79 -6.88
CA VAL A 354 -4.94 -17.53 -7.93
C VAL A 354 -4.52 -16.06 -7.89
N GLU A 355 -3.22 -15.83 -7.97
CA GLU A 355 -2.57 -14.53 -7.90
C GLU A 355 -2.66 -13.77 -9.23
N ALA A 356 -3.88 -13.51 -9.70
CA ALA A 356 -4.15 -12.95 -11.02
C ALA A 356 -3.64 -11.51 -11.18
N GLU A 357 -3.84 -10.65 -10.17
CA GLU A 357 -3.47 -9.22 -10.20
C GLU A 357 -2.91 -8.77 -8.84
N ILE A 358 -1.65 -9.11 -8.56
CA ILE A 358 -1.06 -9.04 -7.21
C ILE A 358 0.15 -8.08 -7.10
N THR A 359 0.06 -6.91 -7.72
CA THR A 359 1.19 -5.96 -7.84
C THR A 359 1.81 -5.62 -6.48
N PHE A 360 0.99 -5.38 -5.46
CA PHE A 360 1.49 -5.13 -4.11
C PHE A 360 2.19 -6.36 -3.54
N THR A 361 1.60 -7.56 -3.67
CA THR A 361 2.21 -8.78 -3.16
C THR A 361 3.55 -9.07 -3.81
N GLU A 362 3.70 -8.80 -5.12
CA GLU A 362 4.99 -8.89 -5.82
C GLU A 362 6.04 -7.98 -5.18
N TRP A 363 5.65 -6.73 -4.87
CA TRP A 363 6.50 -5.77 -4.16
C TRP A 363 6.84 -6.20 -2.73
N ASN A 364 5.83 -6.63 -1.98
CA ASN A 364 5.97 -7.03 -0.58
C ASN A 364 6.81 -8.31 -0.42
N ARG A 365 6.95 -9.12 -1.48
CA ARG A 365 7.82 -10.31 -1.49
C ARG A 365 9.31 -9.98 -1.58
N ILE A 366 9.68 -8.75 -1.91
CA ILE A 366 11.08 -8.31 -1.94
C ILE A 366 11.50 -7.96 -0.49
N PRO A 367 12.27 -8.82 0.21
CA PRO A 367 12.41 -8.72 1.67
C PRO A 367 13.09 -7.44 2.15
N GLY A 368 13.95 -6.84 1.33
CA GLY A 368 14.64 -5.59 1.65
C GLY A 368 13.70 -4.38 1.72
N LEU A 369 12.72 -4.32 0.81
CA LEU A 369 11.80 -3.18 0.67
C LEU A 369 10.65 -3.25 1.67
N ALA A 370 10.03 -4.43 1.78
CA ALA A 370 8.92 -4.66 2.71
C ALA A 370 9.33 -4.42 4.18
N MET A 371 10.59 -4.73 4.53
CA MET A 371 11.09 -4.58 5.91
C MET A 371 11.57 -3.18 6.25
N SER A 372 12.06 -2.40 5.27
CA SER A 372 12.54 -1.04 5.50
C SER A 372 11.44 0.01 5.33
N GLY A 373 10.37 -0.31 4.58
CA GLY A 373 9.38 0.67 4.15
C GLY A 373 9.92 1.66 3.10
N GLU A 374 11.11 1.40 2.57
CA GLU A 374 11.72 2.19 1.49
C GLU A 374 11.14 1.75 0.13
N LEU A 375 11.09 2.66 -0.85
CA LEU A 375 10.52 2.43 -2.18
C LEU A 375 9.03 2.08 -2.14
N SER A 376 8.24 2.91 -1.44
CA SER A 376 6.78 2.83 -1.51
C SER A 376 6.28 3.06 -2.95
N CYS A 377 5.06 2.61 -3.26
CA CYS A 377 4.43 2.86 -4.55
C CYS A 377 4.46 4.36 -4.92
N GLN A 378 4.23 5.21 -3.92
CA GLN A 378 4.21 6.67 -4.03
C GLN A 378 5.59 7.25 -4.40
N GLU A 379 6.69 6.66 -3.94
CA GLU A 379 8.03 7.17 -4.26
C GLU A 379 8.33 7.13 -5.76
N CYS A 380 7.84 6.09 -6.47
CA CYS A 380 8.02 5.94 -7.91
C CYS A 380 6.85 6.51 -8.74
N HIS A 381 5.60 6.28 -8.31
CA HIS A 381 4.41 6.65 -9.10
C HIS A 381 3.78 7.99 -8.70
N MET A 382 4.20 8.58 -7.58
CA MET A 382 3.85 9.94 -7.17
C MET A 382 5.10 10.73 -6.78
N PRO A 383 6.10 10.87 -7.67
CA PRO A 383 7.39 11.44 -7.30
C PRO A 383 7.26 12.86 -6.74
N LEU A 384 8.13 13.20 -5.78
CA LEU A 384 8.17 14.52 -5.17
C LEU A 384 8.59 15.58 -6.20
N LYS A 385 7.77 16.60 -6.37
CA LYS A 385 8.01 17.77 -7.22
C LYS A 385 8.95 18.76 -6.54
N ALA A 386 9.52 19.66 -7.33
CA ALA A 386 10.44 20.69 -6.85
C ALA A 386 9.80 21.68 -5.85
N ASP A 387 8.48 21.81 -5.86
CA ASP A 387 7.71 22.64 -4.93
C ASP A 387 7.34 21.93 -3.62
N GLY A 388 7.76 20.66 -3.44
CA GLY A 388 7.47 19.85 -2.26
C GLY A 388 6.12 19.14 -2.29
N THR A 389 5.35 19.25 -3.39
CA THR A 389 4.12 18.46 -3.61
C THR A 389 4.44 17.15 -4.33
N HIS A 390 3.48 16.23 -4.38
CA HIS A 390 3.62 14.97 -5.12
C HIS A 390 2.94 15.06 -6.50
N ASP A 391 3.54 14.42 -7.49
CA ASP A 391 2.92 14.25 -8.80
C ASP A 391 1.70 13.32 -8.75
N HIS A 392 0.61 13.71 -9.41
CA HIS A 392 -0.65 12.96 -9.45
C HIS A 392 -0.98 12.45 -10.85
N SER A 393 0.01 12.27 -11.73
CA SER A 393 -0.19 11.67 -13.05
C SER A 393 -0.22 10.15 -12.99
N PHE A 394 0.28 9.56 -11.89
CA PHE A 394 0.27 8.11 -11.62
C PHE A 394 0.72 7.29 -12.83
N VAL A 395 1.81 7.73 -13.48
CA VAL A 395 2.22 7.16 -14.76
C VAL A 395 2.37 5.65 -14.63
N GLY A 396 1.58 4.93 -15.41
CA GLY A 396 1.65 3.49 -15.61
C GLY A 396 2.09 3.17 -17.03
N VAL A 397 1.66 2.02 -17.54
CA VAL A 397 2.01 1.57 -18.90
C VAL A 397 0.85 1.64 -19.89
N ASP A 398 -0.36 1.94 -19.43
CA ASP A 398 -1.55 2.00 -20.27
C ASP A 398 -1.63 3.35 -20.99
N VAL A 399 -2.11 3.34 -22.23
CA VAL A 399 -2.39 4.54 -23.02
C VAL A 399 -3.81 4.53 -23.55
N ASP A 400 -4.37 5.71 -23.78
CA ASP A 400 -5.67 5.85 -24.43
C ASP A 400 -5.53 5.57 -25.93
N LEU A 401 -6.07 4.42 -26.36
CA LEU A 401 -6.04 3.96 -27.76
C LEU A 401 -7.02 4.70 -28.67
N THR A 402 -7.89 5.57 -28.15
CA THR A 402 -8.78 6.40 -28.99
C THR A 402 -8.02 7.47 -29.76
N TYR A 403 -6.83 7.83 -29.29
CA TYR A 403 -5.90 8.70 -29.99
C TYR A 403 -5.11 7.92 -31.04
N PRO A 404 -4.74 8.55 -32.18
CA PRO A 404 -3.82 7.95 -33.13
C PRO A 404 -2.50 7.50 -32.48
N LEU A 405 -1.83 6.53 -33.10
CA LEU A 405 -0.55 6.00 -32.63
C LEU A 405 0.45 7.12 -32.31
N GLY A 406 0.92 7.16 -31.06
CA GLY A 406 1.90 8.15 -30.58
C GLY A 406 1.31 9.52 -30.19
N GLU A 407 0.02 9.74 -30.36
CA GLU A 407 -0.66 11.02 -30.05
C GLU A 407 -1.39 11.02 -28.70
N SER A 408 -1.44 9.88 -28.00
CA SER A 408 -2.05 9.80 -26.67
C SER A 408 -1.35 10.75 -25.69
N PRO A 409 -2.09 11.53 -24.86
CA PRO A 409 -1.49 12.58 -24.01
C PRO A 409 -0.40 12.09 -23.06
N ASN A 410 -0.50 10.85 -22.58
CA ASN A 410 0.44 10.25 -21.65
C ASN A 410 1.57 9.45 -22.35
N HIS A 411 1.59 9.37 -23.68
CA HIS A 411 2.54 8.52 -24.44
C HIS A 411 4.01 8.80 -24.08
N SER A 412 4.41 10.07 -24.02
CA SER A 412 5.79 10.44 -23.65
C SER A 412 6.13 10.05 -22.21
N ALA A 413 5.19 10.24 -21.29
CA ALA A 413 5.40 9.89 -19.88
C ALA A 413 5.54 8.36 -19.70
N VAL A 414 4.73 7.58 -20.42
CA VAL A 414 4.85 6.11 -20.44
C VAL A 414 6.21 5.68 -20.99
N GLN A 415 6.67 6.30 -22.09
CA GLN A 415 7.98 6.02 -22.66
C GLN A 415 9.12 6.36 -21.66
N ASP A 416 9.03 7.50 -20.98
CA ASP A 416 10.03 7.92 -19.98
C ASP A 416 10.05 6.97 -18.76
N LEU A 417 8.89 6.51 -18.30
CA LEU A 417 8.78 5.50 -17.26
C LEU A 417 9.47 4.21 -17.69
N LEU A 418 9.12 3.68 -18.87
CA LEU A 418 9.67 2.43 -19.39
C LEU A 418 11.19 2.49 -19.61
N ASN A 419 11.73 3.62 -20.08
CA ASN A 419 13.19 3.83 -20.23
C ASN A 419 13.96 3.66 -18.92
N SER A 420 13.30 3.83 -17.77
CA SER A 420 13.90 3.69 -16.44
C SER A 420 13.59 2.36 -15.76
N ALA A 421 12.81 1.48 -16.41
CA ALA A 421 12.21 0.32 -15.77
C ALA A 421 13.06 -0.96 -15.87
N ALA A 422 13.94 -1.08 -16.88
CA ALA A 422 14.86 -2.21 -17.01
C ALA A 422 16.13 -1.84 -17.80
N ILE A 423 17.18 -2.63 -17.63
CA ILE A 423 18.44 -2.52 -18.37
C ILE A 423 18.64 -3.80 -19.20
N ILE A 424 19.03 -3.64 -20.46
CA ILE A 424 19.49 -4.73 -21.32
C ILE A 424 20.99 -4.59 -21.58
N SER A 425 21.74 -5.69 -21.55
CA SER A 425 23.18 -5.72 -21.79
C SER A 425 23.63 -7.04 -22.43
N PHE A 426 24.75 -6.99 -23.18
CA PHE A 426 25.41 -8.20 -23.66
C PHE A 426 26.14 -8.91 -22.51
N GLY A 427 26.13 -10.25 -22.55
CA GLY A 427 26.78 -11.11 -21.57
C GLY A 427 25.79 -11.90 -20.72
N ALA A 428 26.26 -13.03 -20.20
CA ALA A 428 25.59 -13.87 -19.21
C ALA A 428 26.66 -14.64 -18.42
N PRO A 429 26.34 -15.28 -17.27
CA PRO A 429 27.34 -16.00 -16.50
C PRO A 429 28.06 -17.07 -17.33
N SER A 430 29.37 -16.90 -17.53
CA SER A 430 30.23 -17.77 -18.35
C SER A 430 30.07 -17.65 -19.88
N TYR A 431 29.33 -16.64 -20.36
CA TYR A 431 29.14 -16.36 -21.78
C TYR A 431 29.38 -14.88 -22.05
N ASP A 432 30.39 -14.60 -22.86
CA ASP A 432 30.68 -13.26 -23.38
C ASP A 432 30.42 -13.25 -24.89
N LEU A 433 30.02 -12.10 -25.41
CA LEU A 433 29.91 -11.90 -26.86
C LEU A 433 31.34 -11.90 -27.45
N PRO A 434 31.64 -12.76 -28.44
CA PRO A 434 32.98 -12.82 -29.02
C PRO A 434 33.23 -11.63 -29.98
N ASP A 435 34.45 -11.10 -29.99
CA ASP A 435 34.85 -10.05 -30.96
C ASP A 435 34.94 -10.60 -32.40
N THR A 436 35.26 -11.89 -32.54
CA THR A 436 35.46 -12.55 -33.84
C THR A 436 34.91 -13.98 -33.82
N ILE A 437 34.41 -14.46 -34.96
CA ILE A 437 33.92 -15.83 -35.14
C ILE A 437 34.31 -16.39 -36.51
N SER A 438 34.59 -17.69 -36.61
CA SER A 438 34.86 -18.30 -37.92
C SER A 438 33.57 -18.54 -38.69
N SER A 439 33.62 -18.43 -40.02
CA SER A 439 32.53 -18.87 -40.89
C SER A 439 32.18 -20.34 -40.57
N SER A 440 30.90 -20.71 -40.61
CA SER A 440 30.37 -22.05 -40.26
C SER A 440 30.39 -22.44 -38.78
N GLU A 441 30.83 -21.55 -37.86
CA GLU A 441 30.63 -21.74 -36.42
C GLU A 441 29.27 -21.17 -35.96
N SER A 442 28.76 -21.71 -34.85
CA SER A 442 27.53 -21.23 -34.23
C SER A 442 27.86 -20.06 -33.30
N LEU A 443 27.32 -18.88 -33.61
CA LEU A 443 27.44 -17.68 -32.79
C LEU A 443 26.48 -17.78 -31.61
N VAL A 444 27.02 -17.62 -30.40
CA VAL A 444 26.22 -17.45 -29.20
C VAL A 444 26.17 -15.97 -28.86
N VAL A 445 24.98 -15.38 -28.86
CA VAL A 445 24.73 -14.01 -28.40
C VAL A 445 24.09 -14.09 -27.01
N PRO A 446 24.87 -13.89 -25.94
CA PRO A 446 24.34 -13.85 -24.59
C PRO A 446 23.74 -12.47 -24.27
N ILE A 447 22.55 -12.46 -23.70
CA ILE A 447 21.90 -11.24 -23.21
C ILE A 447 21.52 -11.39 -21.73
N THR A 448 21.61 -10.26 -21.01
CA THR A 448 21.08 -10.09 -19.67
C THR A 448 20.06 -8.96 -19.66
N ILE A 449 18.89 -9.22 -19.08
CA ILE A 449 17.87 -8.22 -18.77
C ILE A 449 17.76 -8.12 -17.27
N GLU A 450 17.88 -6.92 -16.73
CA GLU A 450 17.74 -6.59 -15.31
C GLU A 450 16.54 -5.68 -15.11
N SER A 451 15.60 -6.09 -14.26
CA SER A 451 14.48 -5.24 -13.83
C SER A 451 14.96 -4.24 -12.78
N LEU A 452 14.56 -3.00 -12.95
CA LEU A 452 14.73 -1.93 -11.96
C LEU A 452 13.42 -1.64 -11.20
N THR A 453 12.34 -2.37 -11.50
CA THR A 453 11.05 -2.21 -10.84
C THR A 453 10.97 -3.08 -9.60
N ALA A 454 10.31 -2.59 -8.55
CA ALA A 454 10.09 -3.33 -7.32
C ALA A 454 8.86 -4.26 -7.37
N HIS A 455 8.33 -4.54 -8.55
CA HIS A 455 7.28 -5.53 -8.84
C HIS A 455 7.60 -6.18 -10.19
N ASN A 456 6.83 -7.18 -10.62
CA ASN A 456 7.11 -7.86 -11.88
C ASN A 456 6.91 -6.93 -13.10
N MET A 457 7.49 -7.34 -14.23
CA MET A 457 7.33 -6.66 -15.51
C MET A 457 6.89 -7.66 -16.58
N PRO A 458 5.70 -7.48 -17.18
CA PRO A 458 4.60 -6.62 -16.73
C PRO A 458 3.95 -7.08 -15.41
N SER A 459 3.56 -6.15 -14.53
CA SER A 459 2.69 -6.43 -13.36
C SER A 459 1.21 -6.09 -13.64
N GLY A 460 0.31 -6.41 -12.70
CA GLY A 460 -1.12 -6.14 -12.76
C GLY A 460 -1.77 -7.05 -13.80
N THR A 461 -2.30 -6.46 -14.88
CA THR A 461 -2.88 -7.18 -16.02
C THR A 461 -1.80 -7.77 -16.96
N GLY A 462 -0.82 -8.48 -16.39
CA GLY A 462 0.29 -9.09 -17.14
C GLY A 462 -0.16 -10.04 -18.25
N PHE A 463 -1.38 -10.58 -18.17
CA PHE A 463 -1.99 -11.45 -19.17
C PHE A 463 -2.49 -10.69 -20.41
N ASN A 464 -2.71 -9.38 -20.28
CA ASN A 464 -3.01 -8.48 -21.39
C ASN A 464 -1.76 -7.81 -21.96
N ARG A 465 -0.65 -7.81 -21.23
CA ARG A 465 0.57 -7.06 -21.54
C ARG A 465 1.68 -7.98 -22.05
N GLU A 466 2.59 -7.44 -22.83
CA GLU A 466 3.76 -8.16 -23.31
C GLU A 466 5.01 -7.31 -23.21
N ALA A 467 6.08 -7.90 -22.70
CA ALA A 467 7.43 -7.39 -22.92
C ALA A 467 8.26 -8.49 -23.59
N TRP A 468 9.07 -8.16 -24.58
CA TRP A 468 9.86 -9.17 -25.30
C TRP A 468 11.14 -8.59 -25.85
N VAL A 469 12.10 -9.45 -26.17
CA VAL A 469 13.32 -9.05 -26.88
C VAL A 469 13.16 -9.28 -28.38
N GLU A 470 13.44 -8.23 -29.14
CA GLU A 470 13.73 -8.30 -30.56
C GLU A 470 15.26 -8.36 -30.74
N ILE A 471 15.73 -9.31 -31.53
CA ILE A 471 17.13 -9.39 -31.97
C ILE A 471 17.16 -9.46 -33.49
N VAL A 472 18.00 -8.64 -34.12
CA VAL A 472 18.25 -8.64 -35.56
C VAL A 472 19.75 -8.68 -35.79
N ILE A 473 20.21 -9.72 -36.48
CA ILE A 473 21.60 -9.84 -36.95
C ILE A 473 21.62 -9.59 -38.44
N SER A 474 22.41 -8.61 -38.89
CA SER A 474 22.44 -8.23 -40.30
C SER A 474 23.86 -7.99 -40.82
N GLN A 475 24.02 -8.07 -42.14
CA GLN A 475 25.23 -7.65 -42.84
C GLN A 475 24.85 -6.79 -44.04
N ASN A 476 25.38 -5.56 -44.11
CA ASN A 476 25.06 -4.61 -45.17
C ASN A 476 23.53 -4.47 -45.40
N SER A 477 22.77 -4.43 -44.30
CA SER A 477 21.30 -4.39 -44.28
C SER A 477 20.56 -5.65 -44.76
N ASN A 478 21.26 -6.76 -45.03
CA ASN A 478 20.63 -8.06 -45.24
C ASN A 478 20.51 -8.80 -43.91
N ILE A 479 19.29 -9.19 -43.52
CA ILE A 479 19.03 -9.94 -42.30
C ILE A 479 19.57 -11.36 -42.45
N ILE A 480 20.40 -11.77 -41.49
CA ILE A 480 20.97 -13.11 -41.35
C ILE A 480 20.10 -13.93 -40.38
N TYR A 481 19.69 -13.30 -39.28
CA TYR A 481 18.88 -13.89 -38.24
C TYR A 481 17.99 -12.83 -37.60
N GLU A 482 16.77 -13.21 -37.24
CA GLU A 482 15.90 -12.37 -36.42
C GLU A 482 15.00 -13.22 -35.53
N SER A 483 14.58 -12.65 -34.41
CA SER A 483 13.61 -13.23 -33.48
C SER A 483 12.92 -12.09 -32.75
N GLY A 484 11.59 -12.19 -32.56
CA GLY A 484 10.79 -11.13 -31.94
C GLY A 484 10.53 -9.89 -32.82
N SER A 485 10.93 -9.92 -34.11
CA SER A 485 10.60 -8.90 -35.11
C SER A 485 9.11 -8.91 -35.45
N LEU A 486 8.56 -7.73 -35.71
CA LEU A 486 7.18 -7.55 -36.17
C LEU A 486 7.16 -6.62 -37.39
N GLU A 487 6.30 -6.93 -38.36
CA GLU A 487 6.06 -6.08 -39.54
C GLU A 487 5.15 -4.88 -39.19
N SER A 488 4.35 -5.01 -38.13
CA SER A 488 3.47 -3.95 -37.62
C SER A 488 3.17 -4.10 -36.12
N ASN A 489 2.81 -2.99 -35.46
CA ASN A 489 2.46 -3.03 -34.03
C ASN A 489 1.24 -3.91 -33.70
N SER A 490 0.37 -4.14 -34.69
CA SER A 490 -0.84 -4.94 -34.57
C SER A 490 -0.62 -6.45 -34.78
N GLU A 491 0.60 -6.85 -35.12
CA GLU A 491 0.93 -8.26 -35.34
C GLU A 491 1.11 -9.01 -34.03
N GLU A 492 0.67 -10.27 -34.02
CA GLU A 492 0.91 -11.20 -32.93
C GLU A 492 2.34 -11.73 -32.98
N LEU A 493 2.99 -11.83 -31.83
CA LEU A 493 4.32 -12.43 -31.75
C LEU A 493 4.25 -13.92 -32.15
N ASP A 494 5.23 -14.39 -32.93
CA ASP A 494 5.30 -15.80 -33.31
C ASP A 494 5.65 -16.68 -32.10
N ARG A 495 4.63 -17.27 -31.49
CA ARG A 495 4.78 -18.18 -30.35
C ARG A 495 5.42 -19.53 -30.70
N LEU A 496 5.59 -19.83 -32.00
CA LEU A 496 6.28 -21.03 -32.44
C LEU A 496 7.79 -20.81 -32.56
N ASP A 497 8.25 -19.56 -32.50
CA ASP A 497 9.67 -19.23 -32.43
C ASP A 497 10.25 -19.65 -31.07
N SER A 498 11.06 -20.70 -31.07
CA SER A 498 11.71 -21.22 -29.86
C SER A 498 12.76 -20.27 -29.28
N SER A 499 13.19 -19.26 -30.03
CA SER A 499 14.16 -18.26 -29.60
C SER A 499 13.51 -17.03 -28.98
N LEU A 500 12.19 -16.85 -29.14
CA LEU A 500 11.46 -15.71 -28.62
C LEU A 500 11.60 -15.64 -27.10
N LEU A 501 12.20 -14.56 -26.62
CA LEU A 501 12.23 -14.24 -25.20
C LEU A 501 11.07 -13.30 -24.87
N LEU A 502 10.03 -13.86 -24.25
CA LEU A 502 8.79 -13.18 -23.90
C LEU A 502 8.61 -13.15 -22.37
N PHE A 503 8.12 -12.03 -21.88
CA PHE A 503 7.64 -11.83 -20.52
C PHE A 503 6.17 -11.45 -20.54
N THR A 504 5.33 -12.31 -19.97
CA THR A 504 3.89 -12.11 -19.86
C THR A 504 3.32 -13.11 -18.85
N SER A 505 2.02 -13.07 -18.61
CA SER A 505 1.33 -14.14 -17.90
C SER A 505 0.15 -14.71 -18.71
N TYR A 506 -0.35 -15.85 -18.29
CA TYR A 506 -1.48 -16.52 -18.91
C TYR A 506 -2.44 -16.95 -17.81
N LEU A 507 -3.66 -16.42 -17.86
CA LEU A 507 -4.76 -16.93 -17.03
C LEU A 507 -5.31 -18.18 -17.71
N LEU A 508 -5.63 -19.20 -16.91
CA LEU A 508 -6.22 -20.45 -17.36
C LEU A 508 -7.63 -20.57 -16.80
N ASP A 509 -8.58 -20.97 -17.64
CA ASP A 509 -9.97 -21.22 -17.27
C ASP A 509 -10.12 -22.59 -16.56
N GLU A 510 -11.36 -22.97 -16.23
CA GLU A 510 -11.68 -24.25 -15.58
C GLU A 510 -11.24 -25.50 -16.39
N ASN A 511 -11.07 -25.35 -17.71
CA ASN A 511 -10.65 -26.40 -18.63
C ASN A 511 -9.12 -26.45 -18.82
N GLY A 512 -8.41 -25.43 -18.34
CA GLY A 512 -6.98 -25.23 -18.56
C GLY A 512 -6.65 -24.52 -19.88
N ASP A 513 -7.65 -23.95 -20.55
CA ASP A 513 -7.47 -23.13 -21.75
C ASP A 513 -7.16 -21.68 -21.36
N THR A 514 -6.38 -20.96 -22.17
CA THR A 514 -6.01 -19.58 -21.86
C THR A 514 -7.22 -18.63 -21.99
N THR A 515 -7.45 -17.81 -20.97
CA THR A 515 -8.44 -16.71 -20.98
C THR A 515 -7.75 -15.36 -20.77
N TYR A 516 -8.45 -14.28 -21.16
CA TYR A 516 -8.07 -12.89 -20.93
C TYR A 516 -9.03 -12.19 -19.96
N THR A 517 -9.97 -12.94 -19.38
CA THR A 517 -10.96 -12.44 -18.44
C THR A 517 -10.54 -12.88 -17.04
N SER A 518 -10.28 -11.91 -16.16
CA SER A 518 -9.82 -12.21 -14.80
C SER A 518 -10.86 -13.06 -14.04
N SER A 519 -12.15 -12.75 -14.15
CA SER A 519 -13.25 -13.48 -13.49
C SER A 519 -13.31 -14.98 -13.80
N GLU A 520 -12.82 -15.41 -14.96
CA GLU A 520 -12.79 -16.81 -15.43
C GLU A 520 -11.56 -17.58 -14.93
N THR A 521 -10.64 -16.94 -14.20
CA THR A 521 -9.37 -17.54 -13.77
C THR A 521 -9.56 -18.68 -12.77
N HIS A 522 -8.91 -19.80 -13.06
CA HIS A 522 -8.79 -20.99 -12.20
C HIS A 522 -7.34 -21.42 -11.95
N ASP A 523 -6.41 -21.05 -12.85
CA ASP A 523 -4.97 -21.23 -12.67
C ASP A 523 -4.20 -20.16 -13.48
N MET A 524 -2.88 -20.08 -13.32
CA MET A 524 -2.05 -19.10 -14.02
C MET A 524 -0.65 -19.62 -14.31
N ILE A 525 -0.14 -19.28 -15.50
CA ILE A 525 1.28 -19.41 -15.84
C ILE A 525 1.89 -18.01 -15.82
N ASN A 526 2.86 -17.80 -14.94
CA ASN A 526 3.55 -16.51 -14.81
C ASN A 526 4.96 -16.60 -15.41
N GLU A 527 5.19 -15.94 -16.54
CA GLU A 527 6.48 -15.82 -17.23
C GLU A 527 7.01 -14.38 -17.20
N THR A 528 6.50 -13.53 -16.31
CA THR A 528 6.96 -12.14 -16.18
C THR A 528 8.41 -12.06 -15.69
N LEU A 529 9.05 -10.92 -15.94
CA LEU A 529 10.36 -10.60 -15.39
C LEU A 529 10.18 -10.19 -13.91
N PRO A 530 10.77 -10.90 -12.93
CA PRO A 530 10.57 -10.61 -11.52
C PRO A 530 11.10 -9.23 -11.13
N GLY A 531 10.44 -8.57 -10.18
CA GLY A 531 10.89 -7.29 -9.63
C GLY A 531 12.30 -7.37 -9.03
N LEU A 532 13.15 -6.41 -9.39
CA LEU A 532 14.59 -6.35 -9.07
C LEU A 532 15.34 -7.66 -9.43
N GLY A 533 14.79 -8.44 -10.35
CA GLY A 533 15.32 -9.69 -10.83
C GLY A 533 16.05 -9.53 -12.16
N PHE A 534 16.63 -10.63 -12.63
CA PHE A 534 17.27 -10.68 -13.94
C PHE A 534 16.89 -11.93 -14.72
N ARG A 535 17.10 -11.87 -16.03
CA ARG A 535 16.92 -12.96 -16.98
C ARG A 535 18.12 -13.03 -17.92
N TYR A 536 18.68 -14.23 -18.02
CA TYR A 536 19.72 -14.55 -18.99
C TYR A 536 19.12 -15.32 -20.15
N HIS A 537 19.53 -15.01 -21.36
CA HIS A 537 19.12 -15.74 -22.55
C HIS A 537 20.28 -15.85 -23.53
N LEU A 538 20.34 -16.99 -24.23
CA LEU A 538 21.41 -17.29 -25.19
C LEU A 538 20.77 -17.55 -26.55
N TYR A 539 20.97 -16.62 -27.48
CA TYR A 539 20.62 -16.89 -28.88
C TYR A 539 21.75 -17.68 -29.53
N ASN A 540 21.41 -18.81 -30.16
CA ASN A 540 22.36 -19.64 -30.89
C ASN A 540 22.06 -19.50 -32.38
N ILE A 541 22.99 -18.91 -33.13
CA ILE A 541 22.81 -18.56 -34.54
C ILE A 541 23.89 -19.26 -35.37
N ASP A 542 23.46 -20.07 -36.33
CA ASP A 542 24.40 -20.67 -37.28
C ASP A 542 24.72 -19.65 -38.39
N ILE A 543 25.97 -19.16 -38.41
CA ILE A 543 26.40 -18.18 -39.41
C ILE A 543 26.61 -18.88 -40.77
N PRO A 544 25.93 -18.45 -41.85
CA PRO A 544 26.10 -19.04 -43.17
C PRO A 544 27.53 -18.96 -43.69
N ASN A 545 27.99 -19.99 -44.40
CA ASN A 545 29.37 -20.12 -44.87
C ASN A 545 29.81 -19.03 -45.86
N ASP A 546 28.87 -18.32 -46.48
CA ASP A 546 29.12 -17.24 -47.44
C ASP A 546 29.20 -15.85 -46.79
N ILE A 547 28.95 -15.76 -45.48
CA ILE A 547 29.12 -14.53 -44.70
C ILE A 547 30.57 -14.43 -44.24
N SER A 548 31.20 -13.29 -44.56
CA SER A 548 32.53 -12.89 -44.08
C SER A 548 32.57 -11.39 -43.89
N GLY A 549 33.43 -10.91 -43.00
CA GLY A 549 33.49 -9.49 -42.62
C GLY A 549 32.54 -9.14 -41.47
N ILE A 550 32.20 -7.87 -41.34
CA ILE A 550 31.45 -7.35 -40.19
C ILE A 550 29.97 -7.74 -40.29
N ILE A 551 29.41 -8.21 -39.17
CA ILE A 551 27.98 -8.35 -38.93
C ILE A 551 27.57 -7.39 -37.80
N ASP A 552 26.37 -6.84 -37.90
CA ASP A 552 25.74 -5.96 -36.91
C ASP A 552 24.74 -6.79 -36.08
N ILE A 553 24.77 -6.64 -34.76
CA ILE A 553 23.85 -7.28 -33.82
C ILE A 553 23.10 -6.19 -33.08
N ASP A 554 21.83 -6.02 -33.44
CA ASP A 554 20.91 -5.07 -32.81
C ASP A 554 19.94 -5.84 -31.91
N VAL A 555 19.83 -5.43 -30.65
CA VAL A 555 18.92 -6.04 -29.67
C VAL A 555 18.11 -4.96 -28.96
N SER A 556 16.79 -5.06 -29.01
CA SER A 556 15.87 -4.12 -28.35
C SER A 556 14.94 -4.87 -27.40
N PHE A 557 14.80 -4.37 -26.17
CA PHE A 557 13.77 -4.82 -25.24
C PHE A 557 12.53 -3.94 -25.43
N LYS A 558 11.41 -4.57 -25.77
CA LYS A 558 10.17 -3.90 -26.19
C LYS A 558 9.02 -4.21 -25.24
N PHE A 559 8.03 -3.32 -25.21
CA PHE A 559 6.83 -3.42 -24.39
C PHE A 559 5.58 -3.02 -25.18
N ARG A 560 4.47 -3.71 -24.92
CA ARG A 560 3.15 -3.40 -25.47
C ARG A 560 2.06 -3.52 -24.39
N PRO A 561 1.17 -2.51 -24.24
CA PRO A 561 0.17 -2.48 -23.16
C PRO A 561 -1.00 -3.44 -23.35
N PHE A 562 -1.29 -3.84 -24.60
CA PHE A 562 -2.35 -4.80 -24.90
C PHE A 562 -1.90 -5.79 -25.97
N ARG A 563 -2.28 -7.06 -25.82
CA ARG A 563 -2.17 -8.03 -26.91
C ARG A 563 -3.12 -7.65 -28.06
N PRO A 564 -2.71 -7.78 -29.33
CA PRO A 564 -3.53 -7.45 -30.50
C PRO A 564 -4.86 -8.19 -30.49
N LEU A 565 -4.87 -9.46 -30.12
CA LEU A 565 -6.08 -10.28 -30.01
C LEU A 565 -7.10 -9.72 -29.02
N VAL A 566 -6.65 -9.13 -27.90
CA VAL A 566 -7.54 -8.52 -26.90
C VAL A 566 -8.23 -7.29 -27.51
N VAL A 567 -7.46 -6.40 -28.14
CA VAL A 567 -8.02 -5.23 -28.84
C VAL A 567 -8.93 -5.65 -29.99
N GLN A 568 -8.49 -6.63 -30.79
CA GLN A 568 -9.21 -7.17 -31.95
C GLN A 568 -10.53 -7.87 -31.59
N SER A 569 -10.65 -8.46 -30.40
CA SER A 569 -11.88 -9.11 -29.93
C SER A 569 -12.91 -8.14 -29.36
N HIS A 570 -12.47 -6.96 -28.91
CA HIS A 570 -13.30 -5.97 -28.24
C HIS A 570 -13.61 -4.76 -29.13
N ILE A 571 -12.58 -4.06 -29.60
CA ILE A 571 -12.70 -2.85 -30.44
C ILE A 571 -11.64 -2.88 -31.56
N PRO A 572 -11.89 -3.61 -32.65
CA PRO A 572 -10.95 -3.76 -33.77
C PRO A 572 -10.43 -2.45 -34.36
N GLU A 573 -11.23 -1.38 -34.32
CA GLU A 573 -10.87 -0.09 -34.90
C GLU A 573 -9.69 0.58 -34.18
N LEU A 574 -9.42 0.21 -32.92
CA LEU A 574 -8.31 0.76 -32.13
C LEU A 574 -6.99 0.05 -32.37
N LEU A 575 -6.98 -1.06 -33.13
CA LEU A 575 -5.80 -1.89 -33.32
C LEU A 575 -4.65 -1.13 -34.00
N SER A 576 -4.96 -0.19 -34.90
CA SER A 576 -3.94 0.64 -35.56
C SER A 576 -3.27 1.66 -34.63
N ASN A 577 -3.85 1.90 -33.46
CA ASN A 577 -3.37 2.87 -32.49
C ASN A 577 -2.53 2.23 -31.38
N LEU A 578 -2.40 0.90 -31.38
CA LEU A 578 -1.65 0.13 -30.39
C LEU A 578 -0.14 0.46 -30.47
N PRO A 579 0.46 1.06 -29.43
CA PRO A 579 1.89 1.37 -29.45
C PRO A 579 2.74 0.16 -29.07
N ILE A 580 3.99 0.20 -29.55
CA ILE A 580 5.09 -0.57 -28.99
C ILE A 580 6.10 0.46 -28.49
N PHE A 581 6.51 0.29 -27.24
CA PHE A 581 7.54 1.09 -26.60
C PHE A 581 8.85 0.31 -26.59
N GLU A 582 9.97 0.99 -26.82
CA GLU A 582 11.30 0.42 -26.60
C GLU A 582 11.75 0.80 -25.19
N ILE A 583 11.99 -0.19 -24.33
CA ILE A 583 12.52 -0.01 -22.97
C ILE A 583 14.01 0.35 -23.04
N GLY A 584 14.74 -0.31 -23.95
CA GLY A 584 16.15 -0.04 -24.19
C GLY A 584 16.70 -0.89 -25.33
N SER A 585 17.82 -0.47 -25.89
CA SER A 585 18.48 -1.15 -27.00
C SER A 585 20.00 -1.16 -26.83
N ILE A 586 20.63 -2.19 -27.37
CA ILE A 586 22.08 -2.39 -27.41
C ILE A 586 22.50 -2.84 -28.81
N HIS A 587 23.71 -2.46 -29.20
CA HIS A 587 24.27 -2.75 -30.51
C HIS A 587 25.74 -3.14 -30.36
N GLU A 588 26.16 -4.19 -31.06
CA GLU A 588 27.57 -4.57 -31.20
C GLU A 588 27.90 -5.07 -32.61
N GLN A 589 29.19 -5.03 -32.95
CA GLN A 589 29.71 -5.53 -34.22
C GLN A 589 30.67 -6.69 -34.01
N ILE A 590 30.53 -7.75 -34.80
CA ILE A 590 31.42 -8.92 -34.78
C ILE A 590 32.08 -9.10 -36.14
N GLU A 591 33.37 -9.45 -36.16
CA GLU A 591 34.07 -9.81 -37.39
C GLU A 591 33.98 -11.32 -37.66
N VAL A 592 33.37 -11.69 -38.79
CA VAL A 592 33.33 -13.07 -39.29
C VAL A 592 34.57 -13.33 -40.15
N VAL A 593 35.45 -14.22 -39.68
CA VAL A 593 36.69 -14.61 -40.38
C VAL A 593 36.49 -15.89 -41.18
N GLU A 594 37.15 -16.00 -42.33
CA GLU A 594 37.09 -17.20 -43.19
C GLU A 594 37.69 -18.46 -42.55
#